data_AF-A0A8H7ZD72-F1
#
_entry.id   AF-A0A8H7ZD72-F1
#
_cell.length_a   1.000
_cell.length_b   1.000
_cell.length_c   1.000
_cell.angle_alpha   90.00
_cell.angle_beta   90.00
_cell.angle_gamma   90.00
#
_symmetry.space_group_name_H-M   'P 1'
#
loop_
_entity.id
_entity.type
_entity.pdbx_description
1 polymer ?
#
loop_
_entity_poly.entity_id
_entity_poly.type
_entity_poly.pdbx_seq_one_letter_code
_entity_poly.pdbx_strand_id
1 'polypeptide(L)'
;MGDADATTDVNSKPDPDGWLKYYEPKYVEEVNIFPNITVFNRKLYTFGPSDGEAYIKFKSYDKSITSYDDLCFLDTKTCGFRIDEDRYIVTLHVGDKWAVIGELSERYITKNELNSYGTPVRTIGDKQMASLKELYNPKDYISAKELCDCAYDRIKNNFDNYYKHIQQGNA
;
A
#
# COMPACT_ATOMS: atom_id res chain seq x y z
N MET A 1 -40.64 2.78 -4.86
CA MET A 1 -40.23 1.37 -5.02
C MET A 1 -39.06 1.34 -5.98
N GLY A 2 -37.92 0.84 -5.52
CA GLY A 2 -36.70 0.71 -6.29
C GLY A 2 -35.48 1.10 -5.47
N ASP A 3 -35.26 0.41 -4.35
CA ASP A 3 -33.99 0.43 -3.64
C ASP A 3 -32.92 -0.16 -4.57
N ALA A 4 -31.93 0.66 -4.92
CA ALA A 4 -30.78 0.23 -5.70
C ALA A 4 -29.65 -0.19 -4.75
N ASP A 5 -29.53 -1.50 -4.62
CA ASP A 5 -28.26 -2.25 -4.55
C ASP A 5 -27.22 -1.76 -3.55
N ALA A 6 -27.38 -2.18 -2.30
CA ALA A 6 -26.23 -2.47 -1.45
C ALA A 6 -25.65 -3.81 -1.90
N THR A 7 -24.68 -3.78 -2.82
CA THR A 7 -23.78 -4.90 -3.06
C THR A 7 -22.89 -5.06 -1.82
N THR A 8 -23.43 -5.71 -0.78
CA THR A 8 -22.63 -6.25 0.31
C THR A 8 -21.70 -7.29 -0.28
N ASP A 9 -20.42 -6.94 -0.34
CA ASP A 9 -19.32 -7.82 -0.69
C ASP A 9 -19.30 -9.02 0.27
N VAL A 10 -19.78 -10.16 -0.23
CA VAL A 10 -20.06 -11.39 0.54
C VAL A 10 -18.79 -12.05 1.09
N ASN A 11 -17.60 -11.49 0.79
CA ASN A 11 -16.30 -12.03 1.19
C ASN A 11 -15.49 -11.13 2.14
N SER A 12 -16.07 -10.07 2.70
CA SER A 12 -15.35 -9.27 3.70
C SER A 12 -15.30 -10.01 5.04
N LYS A 13 -14.12 -10.59 5.36
CA LYS A 13 -13.85 -11.09 6.72
C LYS A 13 -14.14 -9.96 7.73
N PRO A 14 -14.83 -10.25 8.85
CA PRO A 14 -15.15 -9.24 9.85
C PRO A 14 -13.88 -8.50 10.29
N ASP A 15 -14.03 -7.21 10.61
CA ASP A 15 -12.98 -6.37 11.21
C ASP A 15 -13.32 -6.16 12.70
N PRO A 16 -13.04 -7.17 13.55
CA PRO A 16 -13.50 -7.17 14.93
C PRO A 16 -12.91 -6.02 15.76
N ASP A 17 -11.74 -5.51 15.37
CA ASP A 17 -11.01 -4.47 16.09
C ASP A 17 -11.24 -3.05 15.55
N GLY A 18 -12.01 -2.89 14.47
CA GLY A 18 -12.35 -1.56 13.92
C GLY A 18 -11.20 -0.85 13.21
N TRP A 19 -10.17 -1.57 12.76
CA TRP A 19 -9.07 -1.02 11.97
C TRP A 19 -9.57 -0.36 10.67
N LEU A 20 -10.61 -0.92 10.07
CA LEU A 20 -11.19 -0.53 8.79
C LEU A 20 -12.41 0.38 8.95
N LYS A 21 -12.69 0.88 10.17
CA LYS A 21 -13.86 1.70 10.48
C LYS A 21 -14.11 2.87 9.51
N TYR A 22 -13.03 3.52 9.06
CA TYR A 22 -13.08 4.67 8.15
C TYR A 22 -12.48 4.37 6.77
N TYR A 23 -12.15 3.11 6.51
CA TYR A 23 -11.52 2.69 5.27
C TYR A 23 -12.57 2.51 4.19
N GLU A 24 -12.42 3.24 3.08
CA GLU A 24 -13.34 3.16 1.95
C GLU A 24 -12.66 2.48 0.76
N PRO A 25 -12.75 1.15 0.59
CA PRO A 25 -11.91 0.43 -0.37
C PRO A 25 -12.25 0.75 -1.83
N LYS A 26 -11.22 0.98 -2.62
CA LYS A 26 -11.19 0.84 -4.08
C LYS A 26 -10.34 -0.36 -4.42
N TYR A 27 -10.99 -1.43 -4.89
CA TYR A 27 -10.31 -2.67 -5.26
C TYR A 27 -9.47 -2.50 -6.54
N VAL A 28 -8.36 -3.21 -6.60
CA VAL A 28 -7.52 -3.30 -7.78
C VAL A 28 -7.22 -4.76 -8.10
N GLU A 29 -7.13 -5.04 -9.39
CA GLU A 29 -6.76 -6.37 -9.85
C GLU A 29 -5.32 -6.69 -9.43
N GLU A 30 -5.06 -7.95 -9.09
CA GLU A 30 -3.73 -8.44 -8.75
C GLU A 30 -2.86 -8.70 -10.01
N VAL A 31 -2.92 -7.80 -10.99
CA VAL A 31 -2.18 -7.88 -12.28
C VAL A 31 -1.50 -6.55 -12.64
N ASN A 32 -0.64 -6.58 -13.66
CA ASN A 32 0.25 -5.48 -14.05
C ASN A 32 -0.50 -4.15 -14.34
N ILE A 33 -0.23 -3.14 -13.52
CA ILE A 33 -0.84 -1.80 -13.56
C ILE A 33 0.01 -0.74 -14.29
N PHE A 34 1.07 -1.17 -14.99
CA PHE A 34 2.01 -0.30 -15.70
C PHE A 34 1.38 0.87 -16.51
N PRO A 35 0.15 0.76 -17.09
CA PRO A 35 -0.45 1.88 -17.81
C PRO A 35 -0.77 3.11 -16.96
N ASN A 36 -0.88 3.00 -15.64
CA ASN A 36 -1.52 4.03 -14.82
C ASN A 36 -0.60 4.84 -13.90
N ILE A 37 0.69 4.49 -13.82
CA ILE A 37 1.69 5.26 -13.06
C ILE A 37 2.29 6.33 -13.98
N THR A 38 2.65 7.52 -13.49
CA THR A 38 3.30 8.52 -14.35
C THR A 38 4.66 8.02 -14.84
N VAL A 39 5.06 8.44 -16.04
CA VAL A 39 6.31 8.02 -16.69
C VAL A 39 7.54 8.24 -15.79
N PHE A 40 7.50 9.25 -14.90
CA PHE A 40 8.53 9.53 -13.91
C PHE A 40 8.69 8.42 -12.87
N ASN A 41 7.58 7.86 -12.40
CA ASN A 41 7.59 6.78 -11.40
C ASN A 41 7.77 5.39 -12.03
N ARG A 42 7.38 5.19 -13.30
CA ARG A 42 7.58 3.91 -14.02
C ARG A 42 9.03 3.42 -14.04
N LYS A 43 10.01 4.32 -14.06
CA LYS A 43 11.45 3.99 -14.05
C LYS A 43 12.01 3.61 -12.68
N LEU A 44 11.25 3.82 -11.61
CA LEU A 44 11.62 3.50 -10.23
C LEU A 44 11.02 2.17 -9.75
N TYR A 45 10.01 1.66 -10.46
CA TYR A 45 9.27 0.42 -10.14
C TYR A 45 9.76 -0.82 -10.88
N THR A 46 10.98 -0.79 -11.44
CA THR A 46 11.56 -1.93 -12.13
C THR A 46 12.91 -2.25 -11.52
N PHE A 47 13.03 -3.39 -10.82
CA PHE A 47 14.16 -4.33 -10.97
C PHE A 47 13.72 -5.71 -10.50
N GLY A 48 13.37 -6.54 -11.49
CA GLY A 48 13.21 -7.98 -11.40
C GLY A 48 13.29 -8.51 -12.83
N PRO A 49 14.11 -9.53 -13.13
CA PRO A 49 14.26 -10.04 -14.48
C PRO A 49 13.06 -10.90 -14.86
N SER A 50 12.78 -10.89 -16.17
CA SER A 50 11.63 -11.48 -16.86
C SER A 50 10.24 -10.93 -16.49
N ASP A 51 9.66 -10.22 -17.47
CA ASP A 51 8.21 -10.04 -17.68
C ASP A 51 7.48 -8.84 -17.06
N GLY A 52 8.17 -7.70 -16.92
CA GLY A 52 7.52 -6.39 -17.03
C GLY A 52 6.52 -6.04 -15.91
N GLU A 53 6.71 -6.60 -14.72
CA GLU A 53 5.73 -6.50 -13.66
C GLU A 53 6.06 -5.35 -12.68
N ALA A 54 5.27 -4.27 -12.70
CA ALA A 54 5.29 -3.23 -11.66
C ALA A 54 4.17 -3.53 -10.65
N TYR A 55 4.53 -4.03 -9.47
CA TYR A 55 3.55 -4.49 -8.49
C TYR A 55 3.09 -3.41 -7.53
N ILE A 56 1.83 -2.99 -7.66
CA ILE A 56 1.08 -2.54 -6.50
C ILE A 56 0.82 -3.76 -5.61
N LYS A 57 1.26 -3.67 -4.36
CA LYS A 57 1.11 -4.72 -3.33
C LYS A 57 -0.27 -4.79 -2.70
N PHE A 58 -1.24 -4.00 -3.17
CA PHE A 58 -2.56 -3.85 -2.55
C PHE A 58 -3.61 -4.67 -3.29
N LYS A 59 -4.53 -5.33 -2.57
CA LYS A 59 -5.82 -5.79 -3.14
C LYS A 59 -6.84 -4.65 -3.23
N SER A 60 -6.70 -3.68 -2.33
CA SER A 60 -7.52 -2.47 -2.29
C SER A 60 -6.74 -1.34 -1.62
N TYR A 61 -7.05 -0.10 -2.01
CA TYR A 61 -6.60 1.10 -1.33
C TYR A 61 -7.75 2.08 -1.14
N ASP A 62 -7.60 3.07 -0.26
CA ASP A 62 -8.68 3.98 0.08
C ASP A 62 -9.09 4.82 -1.13
N LYS A 63 -10.40 4.92 -1.40
CA LYS A 63 -10.95 5.59 -2.59
C LYS A 63 -10.65 7.09 -2.61
N SER A 64 -10.23 7.69 -1.50
CA SER A 64 -9.76 9.08 -1.48
C SER A 64 -8.44 9.28 -2.22
N ILE A 65 -7.70 8.20 -2.49
CA ILE A 65 -6.45 8.22 -3.23
C ILE A 65 -6.81 8.25 -4.72
N THR A 66 -6.62 9.42 -5.33
CA THR A 66 -7.08 9.68 -6.70
C THR A 66 -6.06 9.31 -7.76
N SER A 67 -4.78 9.18 -7.40
CA SER A 67 -3.71 8.83 -8.33
C SER A 67 -2.78 7.75 -7.77
N TYR A 68 -2.12 6.99 -8.65
CA TYR A 68 -1.11 6.02 -8.23
C TYR A 68 0.18 6.69 -7.73
N ASP A 69 0.42 7.94 -8.10
CA ASP A 69 1.53 8.73 -7.55
C ASP A 69 1.24 9.10 -6.09
N ASP A 70 -0.02 9.37 -5.74
CA ASP A 70 -0.46 9.58 -4.36
C ASP A 70 -0.17 8.33 -3.53
N LEU A 71 -0.54 7.16 -4.06
CA LEU A 71 -0.31 5.88 -3.40
C LEU A 71 1.19 5.58 -3.23
N CYS A 72 1.98 5.86 -4.25
CA CYS A 72 3.45 5.74 -4.25
C CYS A 72 4.08 6.60 -3.14
N PHE A 73 3.67 7.87 -3.07
CA PHE A 73 4.15 8.81 -2.08
C PHE A 73 3.74 8.37 -0.68
N LEU A 74 2.45 8.07 -0.50
CA LEU A 74 1.90 7.62 0.77
C LEU A 74 2.67 6.41 1.29
N ASP A 75 2.92 5.40 0.46
CA ASP A 75 3.68 4.18 0.81
C ASP A 75 5.02 4.47 1.51
N THR A 76 5.72 5.55 1.16
CA THR A 76 6.99 5.95 1.81
C THR A 76 6.83 6.42 3.26
N LYS A 77 5.61 6.78 3.67
CA LYS A 77 5.29 7.34 4.98
C LYS A 77 4.49 6.37 5.85
N THR A 78 4.52 5.08 5.54
CA THR A 78 3.59 4.11 6.12
C THR A 78 4.20 3.11 7.08
N CYS A 79 3.31 2.51 7.87
CA CYS A 79 3.57 1.28 8.63
C CYS A 79 2.64 0.17 8.17
N GLY A 80 3.17 -1.05 8.04
CA GLY A 80 2.40 -2.26 7.77
C GLY A 80 2.03 -3.00 9.06
N PHE A 81 0.79 -3.44 9.19
CA PHE A 81 0.33 -4.26 10.32
C PHE A 81 -0.39 -5.51 9.84
N ARG A 82 -0.10 -6.65 10.48
CA ARG A 82 -0.93 -7.84 10.40
C ARG A 82 -2.14 -7.64 11.31
N ILE A 83 -3.35 -7.76 10.79
CA ILE A 83 -4.61 -7.57 11.55
C ILE A 83 -5.46 -8.84 11.61
N ASP A 84 -5.07 -9.89 10.88
CA ASP A 84 -5.67 -11.22 10.91
C ASP A 84 -4.63 -12.24 10.39
N GLU A 85 -4.96 -13.53 10.40
CA GLU A 85 -4.10 -14.62 9.93
C GLU A 85 -3.45 -14.30 8.58
N ASP A 86 -4.24 -13.86 7.59
CA ASP A 86 -3.76 -13.56 6.23
C ASP A 86 -4.08 -12.13 5.78
N ARG A 87 -4.22 -11.20 6.74
CA ARG A 87 -4.59 -9.82 6.42
C ARG A 87 -3.56 -8.85 6.94
N TYR A 88 -3.07 -8.04 6.02
CA TYR A 88 -2.15 -6.96 6.31
C TYR A 88 -2.74 -5.65 5.80
N ILE A 89 -2.70 -4.63 6.64
CA ILE A 89 -3.02 -3.26 6.27
C ILE A 89 -1.76 -2.43 6.21
N VAL A 90 -1.81 -1.40 5.39
CA VAL A 90 -0.84 -0.31 5.39
C VAL A 90 -1.54 0.93 5.92
N THR A 91 -0.86 1.63 6.84
CA THR A 91 -1.42 2.75 7.57
C THR A 91 -0.58 4.01 7.44
N LEU A 92 -1.24 5.16 7.42
CA LEU A 92 -0.65 6.47 7.59
C LEU A 92 -0.79 6.88 9.06
N HIS A 93 0.26 7.47 9.63
CA HIS A 93 0.25 8.04 10.96
C HIS A 93 0.61 9.53 10.93
N VAL A 94 -0.27 10.38 11.47
CA VAL A 94 -0.05 11.83 11.58
C VAL A 94 -0.48 12.29 12.97
N GLY A 95 0.48 12.79 13.76
CA GLY A 95 0.23 13.12 15.17
C GLY A 95 -0.10 11.86 15.96
N ASP A 96 -1.30 11.79 16.55
CA ASP A 96 -1.81 10.61 17.27
C ASP A 96 -2.84 9.81 16.44
N LYS A 97 -3.12 10.27 15.21
CA LYS A 97 -4.17 9.71 14.35
C LYS A 97 -3.63 8.72 13.33
N TRP A 98 -4.39 7.67 13.10
CA TRP A 98 -4.09 6.60 12.16
C TRP A 98 -5.16 6.51 11.08
N ALA A 99 -4.77 6.32 9.83
CA ALA A 99 -5.69 6.02 8.73
C ALA A 99 -5.18 4.80 7.95
N VAL A 100 -6.10 3.97 7.47
CA VAL A 100 -5.76 2.85 6.58
C VAL A 100 -5.65 3.37 5.15
N ILE A 101 -4.51 3.10 4.53
CA ILE A 101 -4.26 3.42 3.12
C ILE A 101 -4.75 2.28 2.23
N GLY A 102 -4.56 1.04 2.66
CA GLY A 102 -4.97 -0.11 1.86
C GLY A 102 -4.68 -1.45 2.54
N GLU A 103 -5.28 -2.51 2.01
CA GLU A 103 -4.99 -3.88 2.40
C GLU A 103 -4.08 -4.54 1.35
N LEU A 104 -3.08 -5.30 1.82
CA LEU A 104 -2.16 -6.03 0.94
C LEU A 104 -2.89 -7.14 0.17
N SER A 105 -2.41 -7.42 -1.04
CA SER A 105 -2.86 -8.52 -1.87
C SER A 105 -2.35 -9.87 -1.37
N GLU A 106 -3.14 -10.92 -1.59
CA GLU A 106 -2.77 -12.28 -1.19
C GLU A 106 -1.50 -12.70 -1.93
N ARG A 107 -1.43 -12.41 -3.23
CA ARG A 107 -0.24 -12.67 -4.03
C ARG A 107 1.02 -12.01 -3.46
N TYR A 108 0.92 -10.77 -2.95
CA TYR A 108 2.06 -10.10 -2.34
C TYR A 108 2.46 -10.74 -1.01
N ILE A 109 1.49 -11.09 -0.17
CA ILE A 109 1.71 -11.79 1.10
C ILE A 109 2.42 -13.13 0.85
N THR A 110 1.91 -13.92 -0.10
CA THR A 110 2.44 -15.26 -0.43
C THR A 110 3.80 -15.20 -1.10
N LYS A 111 4.00 -14.36 -2.13
CA LYS A 111 5.30 -14.26 -2.83
C LYS A 111 6.44 -13.81 -1.95
N ASN A 112 6.15 -13.03 -0.90
CA ASN A 112 7.15 -12.55 0.05
C ASN A 112 7.17 -13.35 1.36
N GLU A 113 6.38 -14.43 1.44
CA GLU A 113 6.26 -15.29 2.60
C GLU A 113 5.95 -14.53 3.90
N LEU A 114 5.14 -13.47 3.87
CA LEU A 114 4.98 -12.56 5.02
C LEU A 114 4.50 -13.27 6.31
N ASN A 115 3.74 -14.36 6.14
CA ASN A 115 3.24 -15.17 7.26
C ASN A 115 4.32 -16.05 7.91
N SER A 116 5.44 -16.33 7.24
CA SER A 116 6.52 -17.17 7.79
C SER A 116 7.33 -16.46 8.88
N TYR A 117 7.29 -15.12 8.92
CA TYR A 117 8.06 -14.31 9.88
C TYR A 117 7.45 -14.26 11.30
N GLY A 118 6.34 -14.96 11.56
CA GLY A 118 5.72 -14.98 12.90
C GLY A 118 5.19 -13.62 13.36
N THR A 119 4.89 -12.72 12.43
CA THR A 119 4.37 -11.38 12.74
C THR A 119 3.09 -11.50 13.57
N PRO A 120 3.01 -10.91 14.77
CA PRO A 120 1.81 -11.02 15.60
C PRO A 120 0.64 -10.23 14.99
N VAL A 121 -0.58 -10.75 15.16
CA VAL A 121 -1.81 -10.02 14.85
C VAL A 121 -1.91 -8.84 15.82
N ARG A 122 -2.04 -7.63 15.27
CA ARG A 122 -2.14 -6.39 16.04
C ARG A 122 -3.60 -5.98 16.19
N THR A 123 -3.99 -5.72 17.43
CA THR A 123 -5.25 -5.06 17.75
C THR A 123 -5.11 -3.54 17.63
N ILE A 124 -6.24 -2.85 17.49
CA ILE A 124 -6.29 -1.39 17.41
C ILE A 124 -5.69 -0.72 18.66
N GLY A 125 -5.99 -1.28 19.84
CA GLY A 125 -5.57 -0.74 21.14
C GLY A 125 -6.14 0.65 21.39
N ASP A 126 -5.26 1.59 21.71
CA ASP A 126 -5.50 3.00 22.00
C ASP A 126 -5.40 3.92 20.76
N LYS A 127 -5.19 3.36 19.56
CA LYS A 127 -4.99 4.15 18.35
C LYS A 127 -6.25 4.91 17.97
N GLN A 128 -6.10 6.21 17.72
CA GLN A 128 -7.18 7.05 17.24
C GLN A 128 -7.32 6.92 15.72
N MET A 129 -8.27 6.11 15.27
CA MET A 129 -8.55 5.98 13.84
C MET A 129 -9.25 7.22 13.29
N ALA A 130 -8.87 7.61 12.08
CA ALA A 130 -9.45 8.71 11.32
C ALA A 130 -9.59 8.30 9.83
N SER A 131 -10.39 9.06 9.08
CA SER A 131 -10.46 8.90 7.62
C SER A 131 -9.16 9.36 6.97
N LEU A 132 -8.76 8.76 5.85
CA LEU A 132 -7.55 9.18 5.15
C LEU A 132 -7.63 10.64 4.69
N LYS A 133 -8.81 11.11 4.30
CA LYS A 133 -9.08 12.51 3.91
C LYS A 133 -8.79 13.52 5.02
N GLU A 134 -8.92 13.14 6.28
CA GLU A 134 -8.55 14.01 7.41
C GLU A 134 -7.03 14.15 7.55
N LEU A 135 -6.28 13.11 7.22
CA LEU A 135 -4.83 13.06 7.45
C LEU A 135 -4.02 13.44 6.21
N TYR A 136 -4.63 13.37 5.03
CA TYR A 136 -3.95 13.52 3.77
C TYR A 136 -4.81 14.25 2.74
N ASN A 137 -4.23 15.31 2.18
CA ASN A 137 -4.77 16.03 1.04
C ASN A 137 -3.71 16.04 -0.08
N PRO A 138 -3.94 15.37 -1.22
CA PRO A 138 -2.94 15.27 -2.29
C PRO A 138 -2.35 16.60 -2.75
N LYS A 139 -3.14 17.69 -2.68
CA LYS A 139 -2.72 19.03 -3.12
C LYS A 139 -1.67 19.67 -2.22
N ASP A 140 -1.54 19.21 -0.99
CA ASP A 140 -0.69 19.84 0.02
C ASP A 140 0.70 19.17 0.13
N TYR A 141 0.86 17.96 -0.44
CA TYR A 141 2.03 17.10 -0.17
C TYR A 141 2.72 16.52 -1.42
N ILE A 142 2.17 16.74 -2.63
CA ILE A 142 2.75 16.16 -3.85
C ILE A 142 3.20 17.26 -4.81
N SER A 143 4.43 17.69 -4.62
CA SER A 143 5.20 18.42 -5.61
C SER A 143 6.11 17.48 -6.42
N ALA A 144 6.51 17.92 -7.61
CA ALA A 144 7.51 17.21 -8.41
C ALA A 144 8.83 16.98 -7.62
N LYS A 145 9.20 17.91 -6.74
CA LYS A 145 10.38 17.79 -5.89
C LYS A 145 10.24 16.65 -4.89
N GLU A 146 9.11 16.57 -4.19
CA GLU A 146 8.88 15.51 -3.20
C GLU A 146 8.86 14.13 -3.83
N LEU A 147 8.28 13.99 -5.03
CA LEU A 147 8.33 12.74 -5.79
C LEU A 147 9.79 12.36 -6.13
N CYS A 148 10.61 13.31 -6.57
CA CYS A 148 12.04 13.08 -6.83
C CYS A 148 12.84 12.73 -5.57
N ASP A 149 12.58 13.40 -4.45
CA ASP A 149 13.27 13.13 -3.18
C ASP A 149 12.92 11.72 -2.66
N CYS A 150 11.63 11.34 -2.70
CA CYS A 150 11.16 10.01 -2.30
C CYS A 150 11.79 8.90 -3.17
N ALA A 151 11.85 9.13 -4.48
CA ALA A 151 12.50 8.24 -5.42
C ALA A 151 13.98 8.04 -5.10
N TYR A 152 14.69 9.15 -4.87
CA TYR A 152 16.10 9.16 -4.57
C TYR A 152 16.40 8.45 -3.25
N ASP A 153 15.63 8.73 -2.19
CA ASP A 153 15.81 8.11 -0.87
C ASP A 153 15.61 6.59 -0.91
N ARG A 154 14.61 6.10 -1.66
CA ARG A 154 14.39 4.66 -1.86
C ARG A 154 15.60 3.98 -2.50
N ILE A 155 16.16 4.58 -3.56
CA ILE A 155 17.36 4.08 -4.23
C ILE A 155 18.55 4.12 -3.27
N LYS A 156 18.79 5.27 -2.64
CA LYS A 156 19.93 5.48 -1.75
C LYS A 156 19.93 4.50 -0.58
N ASN A 157 18.79 4.31 0.08
CA ASN A 157 18.69 3.44 1.27
C ASN A 157 18.85 1.95 0.95
N ASN A 158 18.60 1.54 -0.29
CA ASN A 158 18.70 0.14 -0.71
C ASN A 158 19.86 -0.12 -1.67
N PHE A 159 20.66 0.92 -2.00
CA PHE A 159 21.69 0.86 -3.02
C PHE A 159 22.67 -0.30 -2.80
N ASP A 160 23.18 -0.45 -1.57
CA ASP A 160 24.14 -1.51 -1.24
C ASP A 160 23.55 -2.91 -1.41
N ASN A 161 22.26 -3.09 -1.10
CA ASN A 161 21.57 -4.37 -1.27
C ASN A 161 21.35 -4.67 -2.75
N TYR A 162 20.92 -3.69 -3.53
CA TYR A 162 20.77 -3.83 -4.99
C TYR A 162 22.11 -4.12 -5.65
N TYR A 163 23.16 -3.41 -5.25
CA TYR A 163 24.50 -3.57 -5.79
C TYR A 163 25.06 -4.96 -5.48
N LYS A 164 24.89 -5.46 -4.24
CA LYS A 164 25.28 -6.84 -3.87
C LYS A 164 24.49 -7.89 -4.62
N HIS A 165 23.18 -7.70 -4.79
CA HIS A 165 22.32 -8.63 -5.53
C HIS A 165 22.75 -8.74 -7.00
N ILE A 166 23.06 -7.61 -7.64
CA ILE A 166 23.60 -7.55 -9.02
C ILE A 166 24.96 -8.26 -9.11
N GLN A 167 25.86 -8.03 -8.15
CA GLN A 167 27.18 -8.67 -8.14
C GLN A 167 27.11 -10.19 -7.95
N GLN A 168 26.09 -10.70 -7.27
CA GLN A 168 25.89 -12.13 -7.03
C GLN A 168 25.22 -12.86 -8.19
N GLY A 169 24.75 -12.15 -9.23
CA GLY A 169 24.26 -12.77 -10.47
C GLY A 169 22.92 -13.51 -10.35
N ASN A 170 22.16 -13.29 -9.27
CA ASN A 170 20.82 -13.85 -9.12
C ASN A 170 19.83 -12.98 -9.91
N ALA A 171 19.88 -13.08 -11.24
CA ALA A 171 18.83 -12.60 -12.11
C ALA A 171 17.87 -13.75 -12.43
#